data_AF-A0A379AXC5-F1
#
_entry.id   AF-A0A379AXC5-F1
#
_cell.length_a   1.000
_cell.length_b   1.000
_cell.length_c   1.000
_cell.angle_alpha   90.00
_cell.angle_beta   90.00
_cell.angle_gamma   90.00
#
_symmetry.space_group_name_H-M   'P 1'
#
loop_
_entity.id
_entity.type
_entity.pdbx_description
1 polymer ?
#
loop_
_entity_poly.entity_id
_entity_poly.type
_entity_poly.pdbx_seq_one_letter_code
_entity_poly.pdbx_strand_id
1 'polypeptide(L)'
;MKINLTSKAFFEDEEIQFDKKINFVFGKNGCGKSTIASLIKEQHDSGYDVRIFDGFEGVVSENKRLETVILGEENANIDKEIKENELEIKKIEEQIEEINENITKSEKQPENLCSQYNEKENKVKEQRGKIDNFCRNSAKTIKDDIRRIAPTTYDINSFKLDIQNAKSLSTDEIQELNALLRSELKKAKKLKHHVVI
;
A
#
# COMPACT_ATOMS: atom_id res chain seq x y z
N MET A 1 4.37 -46.41 -41.32
CA MET A 1 4.09 -45.62 -40.10
C MET A 1 2.59 -45.47 -39.94
N LYS A 2 2.03 -45.75 -38.78
CA LYS A 2 0.61 -45.50 -38.47
C LYS A 2 0.49 -44.31 -37.53
N ILE A 3 -0.49 -43.44 -37.79
CA ILE A 3 -0.79 -42.25 -37.00
C ILE A 3 -2.23 -42.37 -36.49
N ASN A 4 -2.39 -42.26 -35.18
CA ASN A 4 -3.69 -42.24 -34.53
C ASN A 4 -4.31 -40.83 -34.64
N LEU A 5 -5.56 -40.74 -35.08
CA LEU A 5 -6.29 -39.48 -35.25
C LEU A 5 -7.45 -39.31 -34.26
N THR A 6 -7.70 -40.30 -33.41
CA THR A 6 -8.85 -40.35 -32.49
C THR A 6 -8.88 -39.15 -31.53
N SER A 7 -7.73 -38.52 -31.26
CA SER A 7 -7.62 -37.31 -30.42
C SER A 7 -8.14 -36.02 -31.08
N LYS A 8 -8.45 -36.04 -32.38
CA LYS A 8 -8.86 -34.85 -33.16
C LYS A 8 -10.19 -35.11 -33.86
N ALA A 9 -11.27 -34.60 -33.26
CA ALA A 9 -12.66 -34.84 -33.68
C ALA A 9 -13.05 -34.35 -35.09
N PHE A 10 -12.17 -33.65 -35.81
CA PHE A 10 -12.43 -33.14 -37.16
C PHE A 10 -11.92 -34.08 -38.26
N PHE A 11 -11.24 -35.17 -37.92
CA PHE A 11 -10.94 -36.25 -38.87
C PHE A 11 -12.06 -37.29 -38.82
N GLU A 12 -12.50 -37.74 -39.99
CA GLU A 12 -13.51 -38.79 -40.12
C GLU A 12 -12.92 -40.18 -39.82
N ASP A 13 -11.66 -40.39 -40.21
CA ASP A 13 -10.93 -41.63 -39.96
C ASP A 13 -10.21 -41.60 -38.61
N GLU A 14 -10.19 -42.74 -37.93
CA GLU A 14 -9.50 -42.90 -36.64
C GLU A 14 -7.99 -43.09 -36.77
N GLU A 15 -7.51 -43.52 -37.94
CA GLU A 15 -6.08 -43.71 -38.22
C GLU A 15 -5.71 -43.39 -39.67
N ILE A 16 -4.46 -42.94 -39.87
CA ILE A 16 -3.83 -42.85 -41.19
C ILE A 16 -2.61 -43.77 -41.21
N GLN A 17 -2.48 -44.57 -42.27
CA GLN A 17 -1.32 -45.41 -42.52
C GLN A 17 -0.48 -44.85 -43.68
N PHE A 18 0.77 -44.52 -43.39
CA PHE A 18 1.80 -44.18 -44.37
C PHE A 18 2.64 -45.42 -44.67
N ASP A 19 2.49 -45.99 -45.86
CA ASP A 19 3.11 -47.24 -46.29
C ASP A 19 4.35 -47.04 -47.18
N LYS A 20 4.50 -45.86 -47.79
CA LYS A 20 5.63 -45.53 -48.66
C LYS A 20 6.72 -44.80 -47.91
N LYS A 21 7.93 -44.81 -48.49
CA LYS A 21 9.06 -43.99 -48.03
C LYS A 21 8.78 -42.49 -48.17
N ILE A 22 8.07 -42.10 -49.24
CA ILE A 22 7.64 -40.72 -49.49
C ILE A 22 6.13 -40.74 -49.67
N ASN A 23 5.42 -39.94 -48.87
CA ASN A 23 3.97 -39.80 -48.90
C ASN A 23 3.63 -38.34 -49.16
N PHE A 24 2.66 -38.10 -50.03
CA PHE A 24 2.20 -36.75 -50.34
C PHE A 24 0.78 -36.58 -49.83
N VAL A 25 0.56 -35.52 -49.04
CA VAL A 25 -0.74 -35.18 -48.48
C VAL A 25 -1.16 -33.82 -49.03
N PHE A 26 -2.29 -33.78 -49.73
CA PHE A 26 -2.83 -32.58 -50.36
C PHE A 26 -4.20 -32.24 -49.79
N GLY A 27 -4.53 -30.95 -49.75
CA GLY A 27 -5.82 -30.47 -49.27
C GLY A 27 -5.88 -28.95 -49.28
N LYS A 28 -7.08 -28.37 -49.20
CA LYS A 28 -7.25 -26.91 -49.08
C LYS A 28 -6.64 -26.39 -47.76
N ASN A 29 -6.48 -25.08 -47.65
CA ASN A 29 -6.06 -24.46 -46.39
C ASN A 29 -7.10 -24.77 -45.31
N GLY A 30 -6.64 -25.10 -44.11
CA GLY A 30 -7.51 -25.52 -43.00
C GLY A 30 -7.89 -27.00 -42.97
N CYS A 31 -7.52 -27.83 -43.95
CA CYS A 31 -7.83 -29.28 -43.96
C CYS A 31 -6.95 -30.14 -43.02
N GLY A 32 -6.34 -29.57 -41.97
CA GLY A 32 -5.58 -30.34 -40.98
C GLY A 32 -4.19 -30.83 -41.40
N LYS A 33 -3.65 -30.40 -42.56
CA LYS A 33 -2.31 -30.82 -43.03
C LYS A 33 -1.20 -30.61 -41.98
N SER A 34 -1.13 -29.40 -41.42
CA SER A 34 -0.15 -29.08 -40.35
C SER A 34 -0.43 -29.89 -39.08
N THR A 35 -1.70 -30.17 -38.77
CA THR A 35 -2.07 -30.99 -37.62
C THR A 35 -1.60 -32.43 -37.75
N ILE A 36 -1.65 -33.02 -38.95
CA ILE A 36 -1.08 -34.35 -39.21
C ILE A 36 0.42 -34.32 -38.95
N ALA A 37 1.13 -33.28 -39.41
CA ALA A 37 2.56 -33.14 -39.14
C ALA A 37 2.87 -33.05 -37.63
N SER A 38 2.10 -32.26 -36.88
CA SER A 38 2.22 -32.17 -35.41
C SER A 38 1.96 -33.50 -34.72
N LEU A 39 0.91 -34.24 -35.13
CA LEU A 39 0.59 -35.56 -34.57
C LEU A 39 1.71 -36.58 -34.82
N ILE A 40 2.40 -36.50 -35.97
CA ILE A 40 3.57 -37.35 -36.25
C ILE A 40 4.68 -37.06 -35.23
N LYS A 41 4.99 -35.78 -34.97
CA LYS A 41 5.99 -35.39 -33.97
C LYS A 41 5.56 -35.89 -32.58
N GLU A 42 4.35 -35.55 -32.13
CA GLU A 42 3.83 -35.94 -30.82
C GLU A 42 3.83 -37.45 -30.55
N GLN A 43 3.45 -38.27 -31.54
CA GLN A 43 3.29 -39.73 -31.34
C GLN A 43 4.57 -40.52 -31.52
N HIS A 44 5.56 -39.99 -32.26
CA HIS A 44 6.74 -40.76 -32.69
C HIS A 44 8.08 -40.10 -32.32
N ASP A 45 8.09 -38.97 -31.61
CA ASP A 45 9.33 -38.27 -31.19
C ASP A 45 10.27 -39.16 -30.37
N SER A 46 9.73 -40.09 -29.58
CA SER A 46 10.53 -40.97 -28.73
C SER A 46 11.31 -42.03 -29.50
N GLY A 47 10.94 -42.31 -30.75
CA GLY A 47 11.52 -43.38 -31.58
C GLY A 47 12.16 -42.90 -32.87
N TYR A 48 11.90 -41.66 -33.30
CA TYR A 48 12.34 -41.09 -34.56
C TYR A 48 12.75 -39.62 -34.39
N ASP A 49 13.79 -39.18 -35.13
CA ASP A 49 14.09 -37.74 -35.27
C ASP A 49 13.07 -37.12 -36.24
N VAL A 50 12.00 -36.53 -35.70
CA VAL A 50 10.92 -35.92 -36.47
C VAL A 50 11.18 -34.41 -36.60
N ARG A 51 11.47 -33.96 -37.83
CA ARG A 51 11.65 -32.54 -38.15
C ARG A 51 10.52 -32.03 -39.00
N ILE A 52 9.79 -31.05 -38.48
CA ILE A 52 8.75 -30.32 -39.22
C ILE A 52 9.40 -29.07 -39.79
N PHE A 53 9.25 -28.85 -41.10
CA PHE A 53 9.68 -27.62 -41.75
C PHE A 53 8.43 -26.89 -42.27
N ASP A 54 8.09 -25.78 -41.63
CA ASP A 54 6.94 -24.92 -41.96
C ASP A 54 7.35 -23.54 -42.51
N GLY A 55 8.66 -23.31 -42.69
CA GLY A 55 9.24 -22.07 -43.17
C GLY A 55 10.42 -21.62 -42.30
N PHE A 56 10.77 -20.34 -42.38
CA PHE A 56 11.82 -19.75 -41.55
C PHE A 56 11.29 -19.07 -40.29
N GLU A 57 9.99 -18.75 -40.22
CA GLU A 57 9.35 -18.03 -39.11
C GLU A 57 9.55 -18.71 -37.74
N GLY A 58 9.60 -20.06 -37.72
CA GLY A 58 9.77 -20.84 -36.50
C GLY A 58 11.23 -21.06 -36.09
N VAL A 59 12.20 -20.75 -36.96
CA VAL A 59 13.61 -21.11 -36.79
C VAL A 59 14.52 -19.90 -36.80
N VAL A 60 14.04 -18.77 -37.33
CA VAL A 60 14.80 -17.53 -37.46
C VAL A 60 14.05 -16.43 -36.73
N SER A 61 14.71 -15.82 -35.75
CA SER A 61 14.20 -14.61 -35.10
C SER A 61 15.27 -13.52 -35.08
N GLU A 62 14.84 -12.27 -34.89
CA GLU A 62 15.76 -11.14 -34.81
C GLU A 62 15.88 -10.65 -33.36
N ASN A 63 17.12 -10.59 -32.88
CA ASN A 63 17.45 -9.94 -31.62
C ASN A 63 17.88 -8.49 -31.89
N LYS A 64 16.97 -7.55 -31.64
CA LYS A 64 17.22 -6.12 -31.87
C LYS A 64 18.28 -5.53 -30.93
N ARG A 65 18.47 -6.12 -29.75
CA ARG A 65 19.41 -5.63 -28.73
C ARG A 65 20.86 -5.92 -29.12
N LEU A 66 21.11 -7.06 -29.74
CA LEU A 66 22.42 -7.51 -30.18
C LEU A 66 22.64 -7.35 -31.69
N GLU A 67 21.68 -6.77 -32.41
CA GLU A 67 21.69 -6.64 -33.88
C GLU A 67 22.02 -7.98 -34.59
N THR A 68 21.45 -9.09 -34.10
CA THR A 68 21.80 -10.44 -34.55
C THR A 68 20.58 -11.25 -34.99
N VAL A 69 20.84 -12.19 -35.88
CA VAL A 69 19.88 -13.20 -36.31
C VAL A 69 20.04 -14.42 -35.41
N ILE A 70 18.97 -14.78 -34.71
CA ILE A 70 18.86 -15.99 -33.91
C ILE A 70 18.40 -17.12 -34.82
N LEU A 71 19.06 -18.27 -34.66
CA LEU A 71 18.79 -19.48 -35.44
C LEU A 71 18.45 -20.65 -34.51
N GLY A 72 17.49 -21.47 -34.93
CA GLY A 72 17.01 -22.64 -34.19
C GLY A 72 15.67 -22.37 -33.50
N GLU A 73 14.77 -23.37 -33.54
CA GLU A 73 13.44 -23.31 -32.93
C GLU A 73 13.52 -23.03 -31.42
N GLU A 74 14.42 -23.73 -30.71
CA GLU A 74 14.65 -23.54 -29.28
C GLU A 74 15.12 -22.11 -28.96
N ASN A 75 16.10 -21.60 -29.70
CA ASN A 75 16.63 -20.26 -29.47
C ASN A 75 15.61 -19.17 -29.79
N ALA A 76 14.81 -19.35 -30.86
CA ALA A 76 13.74 -18.44 -31.23
C ALA A 76 12.62 -18.40 -30.17
N ASN A 77 12.31 -19.54 -29.54
CA ASN A 77 11.34 -19.62 -28.46
C ASN A 77 11.86 -18.95 -27.18
N ILE A 78 13.11 -19.21 -26.79
CA ILE A 78 13.75 -18.55 -25.63
C ILE A 78 13.76 -17.02 -25.81
N ASP A 79 14.05 -16.52 -27.01
CA ASP A 79 14.04 -15.07 -27.29
C ASP A 79 12.64 -14.45 -27.16
N LYS A 80 11.58 -15.20 -27.50
CA LYS A 80 10.20 -14.75 -27.24
C LYS A 80 9.91 -14.64 -25.75
N GLU A 81 10.27 -15.66 -24.97
CA GLU A 81 10.10 -15.66 -23.50
C GLU A 81 10.88 -14.50 -22.86
N ILE A 82 12.11 -14.23 -23.32
CA ILE A 82 12.90 -13.08 -22.85
C ILE A 82 12.15 -11.77 -23.12
N LYS A 83 11.64 -11.58 -24.33
CA LYS A 83 10.88 -10.36 -24.70
C LYS A 83 9.62 -10.18 -23.86
N GLU A 84 8.91 -11.27 -23.55
CA GLU A 84 7.75 -11.24 -22.67
C GLU A 84 8.13 -10.82 -21.24
N ASN A 85 9.18 -11.43 -20.68
CA ASN A 85 9.69 -11.08 -19.36
C ASN A 85 10.19 -9.63 -19.28
N GLU A 86 10.90 -9.14 -20.31
CA GLU A 86 11.34 -7.74 -20.38
C GLU A 86 10.14 -6.78 -20.37
N LEU A 87 9.04 -7.14 -21.03
CA LEU A 87 7.82 -6.34 -21.04
C LEU A 87 7.09 -6.35 -19.69
N GLU A 88 7.14 -7.46 -18.96
CA GLU A 88 6.62 -7.54 -17.58
C GLU A 88 7.45 -6.71 -16.60
N ILE A 89 8.79 -6.80 -16.68
CA ILE A 89 9.71 -5.98 -15.86
C ILE A 89 9.39 -4.50 -16.05
N LYS A 90 9.25 -4.06 -17.30
CA LYS A 90 8.94 -2.66 -17.60
C LYS A 90 7.63 -2.19 -16.97
N LYS A 91 6.57 -3.02 -17.01
CA LYS A 91 5.29 -2.71 -16.36
C LYS A 91 5.43 -2.58 -14.84
N ILE A 92 6.22 -3.46 -14.22
CA ILE A 92 6.48 -3.42 -12.77
C ILE A 92 7.27 -2.15 -12.41
N GLU A 93 8.28 -1.79 -13.20
CA GLU A 93 9.05 -0.56 -13.01
C GLU A 93 8.16 0.69 -13.09
N GLU A 94 7.25 0.76 -14.08
CA GLU A 94 6.28 1.85 -14.22
C GLU A 94 5.35 1.94 -12.98
N GLN A 95 4.88 0.80 -12.46
CA GLN A 95 4.05 0.77 -11.23
C GLN A 95 4.82 1.23 -10.00
N ILE A 96 6.10 0.83 -9.87
CA ILE A 96 6.96 1.26 -8.77
C ILE A 96 7.16 2.77 -8.83
N GLU A 97 7.40 3.33 -10.01
CA GLU A 97 7.55 4.78 -10.19
C GLU A 97 6.27 5.52 -9.79
N GLU A 98 5.10 5.06 -10.24
CA GLU A 98 3.80 5.66 -9.88
C GLU A 98 3.55 5.64 -8.36
N ILE A 99 3.80 4.51 -7.70
CA ILE A 99 3.66 4.39 -6.24
C ILE A 99 4.62 5.36 -5.54
N ASN A 100 5.88 5.40 -5.97
CA ASN A 100 6.90 6.26 -5.39
C ASN A 100 6.56 7.75 -5.54
N GLU A 101 6.06 8.19 -6.70
CA GLU A 101 5.61 9.56 -6.91
C GLU A 101 4.46 9.93 -5.96
N ASN A 102 3.65 8.96 -5.51
CA ASN A 102 2.54 9.20 -4.60
C ASN A 102 2.95 9.26 -3.11
N ILE A 103 3.93 8.44 -2.69
CA ILE A 103 4.35 8.33 -1.28
C ILE A 103 5.52 9.25 -0.90
N THR A 104 6.27 9.77 -1.87
CA THR A 104 7.39 10.69 -1.62
C THR A 104 6.99 12.15 -1.87
N LYS A 105 7.84 13.12 -1.54
CA LYS A 105 7.59 14.52 -1.91
C LYS A 105 7.93 14.69 -3.40
N SER A 106 6.91 14.64 -4.26
CA SER A 106 7.07 14.80 -5.69
C SER A 106 6.82 16.26 -6.09
N GLU A 107 7.73 16.84 -6.88
CA GLU A 107 7.54 18.17 -7.47
C GLU A 107 6.50 18.15 -8.61
N LYS A 108 6.31 16.99 -9.25
CA LYS A 108 5.38 16.82 -10.37
C LYS A 108 3.92 16.69 -9.93
N GLN A 109 3.69 16.07 -8.77
CA GLN A 109 2.37 15.84 -8.19
C GLN A 109 2.29 16.45 -6.78
N PRO A 110 2.01 17.76 -6.68
CA PRO A 110 2.00 18.44 -5.38
C PRO A 110 0.92 17.92 -4.42
N GLU A 111 -0.18 17.35 -4.94
CA GLU A 111 -1.30 16.82 -4.15
C GLU A 111 -1.28 15.29 -3.98
N ASN A 112 -0.13 14.72 -3.66
CA ASN A 112 -0.03 13.28 -3.39
C ASN A 112 -0.35 12.90 -1.94
N LEU A 113 -0.41 11.59 -1.66
CA LEU A 113 -0.71 11.07 -0.32
C LEU A 113 0.28 11.58 0.74
N CYS A 114 1.55 11.75 0.38
CA CYS A 114 2.56 12.32 1.27
C CYS A 114 2.20 13.76 1.70
N SER A 115 1.85 14.61 0.73
CA SER A 115 1.41 15.99 0.99
C SER A 115 0.18 16.03 1.88
N GLN A 116 -0.83 15.20 1.59
CA GLN A 116 -2.05 15.13 2.41
C GLN A 116 -1.75 14.68 3.84
N TYR A 117 -0.88 13.68 4.02
CA TYR A 117 -0.45 13.23 5.35
C TYR A 117 0.23 14.37 6.11
N ASN A 118 1.20 15.05 5.49
CA ASN A 118 1.92 16.16 6.11
C ASN A 118 0.98 17.30 6.53
N GLU A 119 -0.01 17.64 5.70
CA GLU A 119 -1.00 18.67 6.01
C GLU A 119 -1.84 18.29 7.24
N LYS A 120 -2.32 17.03 7.30
CA LYS A 120 -3.08 16.54 8.46
C LYS A 120 -2.22 16.47 9.71
N GLU A 121 -0.97 16.04 9.60
CA GLU A 121 -0.02 16.00 10.71
C GLU A 121 0.23 17.41 11.27
N ASN A 122 0.44 18.40 10.40
CA ASN A 122 0.61 19.80 10.80
C ASN A 122 -0.64 20.34 11.51
N LYS A 123 -1.85 20.05 11.00
CA LYS A 123 -3.11 20.43 11.67
C LYS A 123 -3.23 19.82 13.07
N VAL A 124 -2.81 18.57 13.26
CA VAL A 124 -2.78 17.92 14.58
C VAL A 124 -1.77 18.61 15.50
N LYS A 125 -0.56 18.92 15.01
CA LYS A 125 0.46 19.64 15.78
C LYS A 125 -0.01 21.03 16.20
N GLU A 126 -0.64 21.78 15.29
CA GLU A 126 -1.21 23.10 15.59
C GLU A 126 -2.28 23.03 16.68
N GLN A 127 -3.21 22.10 16.59
CA GLN A 127 -4.27 21.95 17.60
C GLN A 127 -3.70 21.55 18.96
N ARG A 128 -2.73 20.63 18.99
CA ARG A 128 -2.00 20.28 20.23
C ARG A 128 -1.31 21.50 20.83
N GLY A 129 -0.64 22.31 20.00
CA GLY A 129 -0.02 23.56 20.42
C GLY A 129 -1.01 24.55 21.02
N LYS A 130 -2.22 24.69 20.43
CA LYS A 130 -3.29 25.53 20.99
C LYS A 130 -3.75 25.05 22.37
N ILE A 131 -3.97 23.74 22.52
CA ILE A 131 -4.36 23.14 23.81
C ILE A 131 -3.27 23.36 24.86
N ASP A 132 -2.01 23.09 24.53
CA ASP A 132 -0.90 23.27 25.47
C ASP A 132 -0.71 24.74 25.85
N ASN A 133 -0.88 25.67 24.90
CA ASN A 133 -0.84 27.10 25.19
C ASN A 133 -1.99 27.52 26.11
N PHE A 134 -3.21 27.02 25.88
CA PHE A 134 -4.33 27.27 26.78
C PHE A 134 -4.02 26.78 28.20
N CYS A 135 -3.62 25.50 28.35
CA CYS A 135 -3.28 24.94 29.65
C CYS A 135 -2.13 25.69 30.33
N ARG A 136 -1.08 26.07 29.59
CA ARG A 136 0.05 26.84 30.11
C ARG A 136 -0.39 28.22 30.60
N ASN A 137 -1.23 28.91 29.83
CA ASN A 137 -1.73 30.24 30.21
C ASN A 137 -2.63 30.16 31.43
N SER A 138 -3.56 29.19 31.48
CA SER A 138 -4.41 28.96 32.65
C SER A 138 -3.59 28.64 33.90
N ALA A 139 -2.58 27.77 33.78
CA ALA A 139 -1.68 27.46 34.89
C ALA A 139 -0.95 28.69 35.41
N LYS A 140 -0.46 29.54 34.50
CA LYS A 140 0.18 30.81 34.85
C LYS A 140 -0.76 31.74 35.60
N THR A 141 -1.99 31.89 35.13
CA THR A 141 -3.01 32.73 35.79
C THR A 141 -3.28 32.29 37.23
N ILE A 142 -3.38 30.97 37.47
CA ILE A 142 -3.60 30.41 38.82
C ILE A 142 -2.37 30.65 39.70
N LYS A 143 -1.17 30.43 39.16
CA LYS A 143 0.09 30.60 39.88
C LYS A 143 0.36 32.05 40.30
N ASP A 144 0.02 32.98 39.42
CA ASP A 144 0.30 34.41 39.58
C ASP A 144 -0.86 35.15 40.32
N ASP A 145 -1.91 34.45 40.75
CA ASP A 145 -3.02 35.04 41.52
C ASP A 145 -2.54 35.56 42.88
N ILE A 146 -2.92 36.79 43.22
CA ILE A 146 -2.52 37.49 44.45
C ILE A 146 -2.93 36.71 45.72
N ARG A 147 -4.01 35.93 45.64
CA ARG A 147 -4.51 35.11 46.75
C ARG A 147 -3.59 33.92 47.09
N ARG A 148 -2.64 33.58 46.20
CA ARG A 148 -1.66 32.49 46.36
C ARG A 148 -2.29 31.16 46.78
N ILE A 149 -3.39 30.80 46.14
CA ILE A 149 -4.11 29.54 46.39
C ILE A 149 -3.26 28.33 45.96
N ALA A 150 -2.49 28.48 44.88
CA ALA A 150 -1.59 27.45 44.35
C ALA A 150 -0.12 27.74 44.71
N PRO A 151 0.74 26.70 44.76
CA PRO A 151 2.18 26.88 45.01
C PRO A 151 2.87 27.62 43.85
N THR A 152 4.01 28.25 44.14
CA THR A 152 4.82 28.98 43.13
C THR A 152 5.43 28.08 42.06
N THR A 153 5.43 26.76 42.27
CA THR A 153 5.86 25.72 41.34
C THR A 153 4.73 25.21 40.43
N TYR A 154 3.51 25.75 40.55
CA TYR A 154 2.36 25.31 39.75
C TYR A 154 2.62 25.52 38.25
N ASP A 155 2.41 24.46 37.47
CA ASP A 155 2.77 24.39 36.06
C ASP A 155 1.67 23.74 35.20
N ILE A 156 1.97 23.53 33.92
CA ILE A 156 1.03 22.93 32.97
C ILE A 156 0.58 21.52 33.38
N ASN A 157 1.45 20.71 33.99
CA ASN A 157 1.12 19.35 34.40
C ASN A 157 0.19 19.37 35.62
N SER A 158 0.48 20.27 36.56
CA SER A 158 -0.38 20.52 37.73
C SER A 158 -1.80 20.89 37.28
N PHE A 159 -1.92 21.82 36.31
CA PHE A 159 -3.21 22.19 35.75
C PHE A 159 -3.92 21.03 35.04
N LYS A 160 -3.20 20.21 34.27
CA LYS A 160 -3.79 19.04 33.59
C LYS A 160 -4.32 18.00 34.59
N LEU A 161 -3.66 17.81 35.73
CA LEU A 161 -4.14 16.93 36.80
C LEU A 161 -5.39 17.51 37.48
N ASP A 162 -5.41 18.82 37.72
CA ASP A 162 -6.56 19.48 38.34
C ASP A 162 -7.82 19.40 37.47
N ILE A 163 -7.69 19.44 36.14
CA ILE A 163 -8.83 19.26 35.22
C ILE A 163 -9.55 17.93 35.48
N GLN A 164 -8.83 16.85 35.82
CA GLN A 164 -9.46 15.54 36.10
C GLN A 164 -10.31 15.57 37.37
N ASN A 165 -9.92 16.41 38.34
CA ASN A 165 -10.61 16.57 39.60
C ASN A 165 -11.58 17.76 39.59
N ALA A 166 -11.65 18.50 38.47
CA ALA A 166 -12.49 19.68 38.34
C ALA A 166 -13.96 19.27 38.36
N LYS A 167 -14.72 19.87 39.28
CA LYS A 167 -16.17 19.74 39.35
C LYS A 167 -16.80 21.09 39.05
N SER A 168 -17.77 21.10 38.15
CA SER A 168 -18.61 22.27 37.96
C SER A 168 -19.41 22.52 39.23
N LEU A 169 -19.29 23.72 39.78
CA LEU A 169 -20.12 24.16 40.88
C LEU A 169 -21.50 24.55 40.36
N SER A 170 -22.55 24.14 41.07
CA SER A 170 -23.92 24.59 40.83
C SER A 170 -24.10 26.07 41.21
N THR A 171 -25.17 26.69 40.73
CA THR A 171 -25.49 28.09 41.03
C THR A 171 -25.65 28.32 42.53
N ASP A 172 -26.21 27.35 43.25
CA ASP A 172 -26.51 27.44 44.67
C ASP A 172 -25.21 27.35 45.49
N GLU A 173 -24.31 26.42 45.14
CA GLU A 173 -22.97 26.32 45.75
C GLU A 173 -22.14 27.60 45.54
N ILE A 174 -22.23 28.20 44.34
CA ILE A 174 -21.56 29.47 44.05
C ILE A 174 -22.11 30.59 44.95
N GLN A 175 -23.43 30.63 45.18
CA GLN A 175 -24.03 31.63 46.07
C GLN A 175 -23.59 31.44 47.52
N GLU A 176 -23.58 30.21 48.03
CA GLU A 176 -23.11 29.89 49.38
C GLU A 176 -21.64 30.26 49.59
N LEU A 177 -20.76 29.89 48.67
CA LEU A 177 -19.32 30.21 48.74
C LEU A 177 -19.07 31.72 48.68
N ASN A 178 -19.81 32.45 47.85
CA ASN A 178 -19.73 33.91 47.79
C ASN A 178 -20.25 34.58 49.08
N ALA A 179 -21.28 34.01 49.72
CA ALA A 179 -21.77 34.50 51.01
C ALA A 179 -20.72 34.31 52.11
N LEU A 180 -19.98 33.19 52.11
CA LEU A 180 -18.87 32.94 53.04
C LEU A 180 -17.71 33.94 52.87
N LEU A 181 -17.35 34.28 51.63
CA LEU A 181 -16.33 35.29 51.32
C LEU A 181 -16.70 36.69 51.83
N ARG A 182 -18.00 37.00 51.94
CA ARG A 182 -18.52 38.28 52.44
C ARG A 182 -18.59 38.36 53.97
N SER A 183 -18.25 37.29 54.70
CA SER A 183 -18.43 37.29 56.16
C SER A 183 -17.55 38.33 56.88
N GLU A 184 -18.23 39.23 57.59
CA GLU A 184 -17.69 40.44 58.22
C GLU A 184 -16.65 40.20 59.32
N LEU A 185 -15.85 41.23 59.63
CA LEU A 185 -14.86 41.29 60.72
C LEU A 185 -15.42 40.72 62.04
N LYS A 186 -15.04 39.48 62.36
CA LYS A 186 -15.39 38.86 63.66
C LYS A 186 -14.54 39.49 64.76
N LYS A 187 -15.15 40.31 65.61
CA LYS A 187 -14.51 40.84 66.83
C LYS A 187 -14.35 39.72 67.85
N ALA A 188 -13.11 39.38 68.19
CA ALA A 188 -12.80 38.44 69.26
C ALA A 188 -13.24 39.00 70.62
N LYS A 189 -13.91 38.19 71.44
CA LYS A 189 -14.25 38.57 72.82
C LYS A 189 -12.98 38.57 73.67
N LYS A 190 -12.73 39.69 74.36
CA LYS A 190 -11.59 39.85 75.28
C LYS A 190 -11.77 38.90 76.46
N LEU A 191 -10.85 37.95 76.62
CA LEU A 191 -10.80 37.05 77.77
C LEU A 191 -10.45 37.87 79.01
N LYS A 192 -11.34 37.88 80.01
CA LYS A 192 -11.05 38.46 81.33
C LYS A 192 -10.23 37.44 82.12
N HIS A 193 -8.93 37.67 82.25
CA HIS A 193 -8.14 37.01 83.29
C HIS A 193 -8.55 37.60 84.64
N HIS A 194 -9.10 36.78 85.54
CA HIS A 194 -9.14 37.11 86.95
C HIS A 194 -7.77 36.79 87.53
N VAL A 195 -6.98 37.83 87.81
CA VAL A 195 -5.81 37.69 88.68
C VAL A 195 -6.37 37.58 90.09
N VAL A 196 -6.34 36.38 90.66
CA VAL A 196 -6.51 36.17 92.10
C VAL A 196 -5.16 36.55 92.71
N ILE A 197 -5.13 37.67 93.43
CA ILE A 197 -3.99 38.10 94.27
C ILE A 197 -3.98 37.23 95.53
#